data_AF-A0A962YB12-F1
#
_entry.id   AF-A0A962YB12-F1
#
_cell.length_a   1.000
_cell.length_b   1.000
_cell.length_c   1.000
_cell.angle_alpha   90.00
_cell.angle_beta   90.00
_cell.angle_gamma   90.00
#
_symmetry.space_group_name_H-M   'P 1'
#
loop_
_entity.id
_entity.type
_entity.pdbx_description
1 polymer ?
#
loop_
_entity_poly.entity_id
_entity_poly.type
_entity_poly.pdbx_seq_one_letter_code
_entity_poly.pdbx_strand_id
1 'polypeptide(L)'
;LIESDSTIVSETALPLRTDFASLRADYARTMQGDPLLPPGPQAVVLKIARTEAPVFDSVNQIWSQPLYDAAGQPLPARLLLANAATAAMQKRLDRLWRQGKHWDVCFGWLSLRGTELQLQPVSLRCVGEGKWIQLSL
;
A
#
# COMPACT_ATOMS: atom_id res chain seq x y z
N LEU A 1 28.49 -32.50 20.98
CA LEU A 1 27.83 -31.50 21.85
C LEU A 1 28.22 -30.14 21.28
N ILE A 2 27.69 -29.78 20.10
CA ILE A 2 26.45 -29.02 19.82
C ILE A 2 26.46 -27.65 20.52
N GLU A 3 26.09 -26.63 19.73
CA GLU A 3 25.58 -25.29 20.08
C GLU A 3 26.60 -24.15 19.88
N SER A 4 26.41 -23.15 19.02
CA SER A 4 25.29 -22.82 18.14
C SER A 4 25.80 -21.92 17.01
N ASP A 5 25.60 -22.36 15.77
CA ASP A 5 25.73 -21.51 14.59
C ASP A 5 24.65 -20.42 14.72
N SER A 6 25.07 -19.23 15.15
CA SER A 6 24.18 -18.09 15.30
C SER A 6 23.92 -17.56 13.90
N THR A 7 22.99 -18.20 13.18
CA THR A 7 22.44 -17.67 11.94
C THR A 7 21.79 -16.34 12.29
N ILE A 8 22.50 -15.24 12.04
CA ILE A 8 21.92 -13.91 12.01
C ILE A 8 20.88 -13.95 10.89
N VAL A 9 19.62 -14.18 11.27
CA VAL A 9 18.49 -13.93 10.39
C VAL A 9 18.52 -12.43 10.16
N SER A 10 19.17 -12.02 9.06
CA SER A 10 19.11 -10.66 8.57
C SER A 10 17.63 -10.33 8.41
N GLU A 11 17.10 -9.43 9.24
CA GLU A 11 15.72 -8.96 9.10
C GLU A 11 15.56 -8.47 7.67
N THR A 12 14.79 -9.19 6.87
CA THR A 12 14.42 -8.77 5.52
C THR A 12 13.41 -7.64 5.63
N ALA A 13 13.88 -6.45 6.02
CA ALA A 13 13.07 -5.25 6.08
C ALA A 13 12.71 -4.82 4.64
N LEU A 14 11.42 -4.64 4.38
CA LEU A 14 10.98 -4.09 3.10
C LEU A 14 11.49 -2.65 2.96
N PRO A 15 12.17 -2.30 1.85
CA PRO A 15 12.68 -0.94 1.67
C PRO A 15 11.52 0.04 1.51
N LEU A 16 11.63 1.19 2.18
CA LEU A 16 10.73 2.32 1.95
C LEU A 16 11.00 2.90 0.55
N ARG A 17 9.99 2.90 -0.30
CA ARG A 17 10.03 3.48 -1.65
C ARG A 17 9.45 4.88 -1.65
N THR A 18 10.13 5.83 -2.29
CA THR A 18 9.71 7.24 -2.37
C THR A 18 9.32 7.68 -3.78
N ASP A 19 9.62 6.85 -4.79
CA ASP A 19 9.38 7.11 -6.19
C ASP A 19 8.63 5.91 -6.79
N PHE A 20 7.39 6.16 -7.21
CA PHE A 20 6.54 5.13 -7.78
C PHE A 20 6.96 4.76 -9.21
N ALA A 21 7.57 5.68 -9.96
CA ALA A 21 8.03 5.38 -11.32
C ALA A 21 9.14 4.33 -11.31
N SER A 22 10.11 4.46 -10.40
CA SER A 22 11.14 3.44 -10.16
C SER A 22 10.52 2.09 -9.76
N LEU A 23 9.54 2.08 -8.86
CA LEU A 23 8.85 0.86 -8.47
C LEU A 23 8.13 0.17 -9.65
N ARG A 24 7.51 0.92 -10.56
CA ARG A 24 6.93 0.37 -11.80
C ARG A 24 8.00 -0.27 -12.68
N ALA A 25 9.15 0.37 -12.84
CA ALA A 25 10.24 -0.15 -13.65
C ALA A 25 10.82 -1.46 -13.06
N ASP A 26 10.96 -1.54 -11.74
CA ASP A 26 11.37 -2.76 -11.04
C ASP A 26 10.37 -3.91 -11.24
N TYR A 27 9.08 -3.61 -11.12
CA TYR A 27 8.02 -4.60 -11.34
C TYR A 27 8.00 -5.10 -12.79
N ALA A 28 8.13 -4.19 -13.76
CA ALA A 28 8.19 -4.53 -15.18
C ALA A 28 9.41 -5.41 -15.53
N ARG A 29 10.57 -5.15 -14.91
CA ARG A 29 11.75 -6.02 -15.07
C ARG A 29 11.50 -7.42 -14.51
N THR A 30 10.79 -7.52 -13.39
CA THR A 30 10.39 -8.81 -12.81
C THR A 30 9.46 -9.59 -13.76
N MET A 31 8.53 -8.90 -14.43
CA MET A 31 7.66 -9.51 -15.43
C MET A 31 8.40 -10.08 -16.65
N GLN A 32 9.54 -9.51 -17.03
CA GLN A 32 10.32 -9.98 -18.18
C GLN A 32 11.09 -11.28 -17.87
N GLY A 33 11.28 -11.62 -16.59
CA GLY A 33 12.05 -12.79 -16.17
C GLY A 33 11.33 -14.13 -16.38
N ASP A 34 10.00 -14.14 -16.40
CA ASP A 34 9.19 -15.32 -16.70
C ASP A 34 7.92 -14.92 -17.49
N PRO A 35 7.93 -15.04 -18.84
CA PRO A 35 6.80 -14.66 -19.67
C PRO A 35 5.58 -15.58 -19.50
N LEU A 36 5.72 -16.72 -18.82
CA LEU A 36 4.64 -17.70 -18.63
C LEU A 36 3.86 -17.48 -17.33
N LEU A 37 4.41 -16.71 -16.39
CA LEU A 37 3.77 -16.43 -15.10
C LEU A 37 3.79 -14.93 -14.82
N PRO A 38 2.62 -14.24 -14.81
CA PRO A 38 2.59 -12.88 -14.30
C PRO A 38 3.11 -12.90 -12.85
N PRO A 39 4.01 -11.98 -12.47
CA PRO A 39 4.55 -11.96 -11.12
C PRO A 39 3.41 -11.80 -10.14
N GLY A 40 3.41 -12.66 -9.12
CA GLY A 40 2.45 -12.59 -8.04
C GLY A 40 2.52 -11.24 -7.30
N PRO A 41 1.55 -10.97 -6.41
CA PRO A 41 1.53 -9.73 -5.65
C PRO A 41 2.84 -9.51 -4.87
N GLN A 42 3.41 -8.31 -4.98
CA GLN A 42 4.64 -7.92 -4.29
C GLN A 42 4.34 -7.02 -3.09
N ALA A 43 4.88 -7.36 -1.93
CA ALA A 43 4.79 -6.51 -0.74
C ALA A 43 5.62 -5.24 -0.93
N VAL A 44 5.04 -4.07 -0.68
CA VAL A 44 5.72 -2.78 -0.82
C VAL A 44 5.39 -1.84 0.33
N VAL A 45 6.37 -1.01 0.69
CA VAL A 45 6.22 0.11 1.63
C VAL A 45 6.50 1.40 0.86
N LEU A 46 5.53 2.29 0.79
CA LEU A 46 5.57 3.51 -0.02
C LEU A 46 5.44 4.74 0.87
N LYS A 47 6.32 5.72 0.67
CA LYS A 47 6.21 7.06 1.26
C LYS A 47 5.10 7.81 0.55
N ILE A 48 4.24 8.42 1.33
CA ILE A 48 3.20 9.33 0.85
C ILE A 48 3.66 10.75 1.17
N ALA A 49 3.69 11.60 0.16
CA ALA A 49 4.01 13.01 0.32
C ALA A 49 2.75 13.87 0.42
N ARG A 50 1.67 13.47 -0.28
CA ARG A 50 0.40 14.20 -0.29
C ARG A 50 -0.78 13.25 -0.34
N THR A 51 -1.86 13.63 0.34
CA THR A 51 -3.16 12.97 0.25
C THR A 51 -4.24 14.01 -0.06
N GLU A 52 -5.25 13.60 -0.83
CA GLU A 52 -6.41 14.45 -1.15
C GLU A 52 -7.68 13.91 -0.49
N ALA A 53 -8.83 14.54 -0.74
CA ALA A 53 -10.08 14.09 -0.12
C ALA A 53 -10.41 12.65 -0.53
N PRO A 54 -10.83 11.79 0.41
CA PRO A 54 -11.27 10.45 0.08
C PRO A 54 -12.57 10.50 -0.73
N VAL A 55 -12.72 9.53 -1.63
CA VAL A 55 -13.91 9.29 -2.45
C VAL A 55 -14.42 7.89 -2.14
N PHE A 56 -15.72 7.76 -2.01
CA PHE A 56 -16.37 6.47 -1.79
C PHE A 56 -17.31 6.15 -2.95
N ASP A 57 -17.02 5.05 -3.64
CA ASP A 57 -17.91 4.43 -4.61
C ASP A 57 -18.77 3.39 -3.88
N SER A 58 -20.03 3.73 -3.65
CA SER A 58 -20.99 2.87 -2.97
C SER A 58 -21.46 1.68 -3.82
N VAL A 59 -21.33 1.74 -5.14
CA VAL A 59 -21.77 0.64 -6.03
C VAL A 59 -20.76 -0.49 -5.95
N ASN A 60 -19.48 -0.16 -6.10
CA ASN A 60 -18.40 -1.14 -6.07
C ASN A 60 -17.83 -1.37 -4.66
N GLN A 61 -18.34 -0.64 -3.66
CA GLN A 61 -17.78 -0.62 -2.29
C GLN A 61 -16.28 -0.37 -2.34
N ILE A 62 -15.87 0.72 -2.98
CA ILE A 62 -14.46 1.11 -3.09
C ILE A 62 -14.28 2.42 -2.35
N TRP A 63 -13.42 2.40 -1.34
CA TRP A 63 -12.84 3.64 -0.83
C TRP A 63 -11.56 3.89 -1.59
N SER A 64 -11.43 5.09 -2.13
CA SER A 64 -10.20 5.55 -2.75
C SER A 64 -9.81 6.88 -2.12
N GLN A 65 -8.52 7.11 -1.99
CA GLN A 65 -8.00 8.42 -1.68
C GLN A 65 -6.85 8.65 -2.63
N PRO A 66 -6.84 9.77 -3.38
CA PRO A 66 -5.68 10.11 -4.18
C PRO A 66 -4.48 10.31 -3.25
N LEU A 67 -3.45 9.49 -3.44
CA LEU A 67 -2.17 9.56 -2.75
C LEU A 67 -1.09 9.90 -3.77
N TYR A 68 -0.10 10.69 -3.38
CA TYR A 68 1.00 11.07 -4.26
C TYR A 68 2.35 10.81 -3.59
N ASP A 69 3.31 10.40 -4.39
CA ASP A 69 4.70 10.27 -3.97
C ASP A 69 5.42 11.62 -3.89
N ALA A 70 6.71 11.62 -3.55
CA ALA A 70 7.50 12.83 -3.40
C ALA A 70 7.71 13.59 -4.73
N ALA A 71 7.60 12.91 -5.87
CA ALA A 71 7.68 13.50 -7.20
C ALA A 71 6.31 14.01 -7.70
N GLY A 72 5.25 13.89 -6.89
CA GLY A 72 3.89 14.28 -7.27
C GLY A 72 3.21 13.29 -8.23
N GLN A 73 3.75 12.09 -8.39
CA GLN A 73 3.09 11.04 -9.18
C GLN A 73 1.94 10.43 -8.39
N PRO A 74 0.77 10.21 -9.01
CA PRO A 74 -0.32 9.53 -8.35
C PRO A 74 0.05 8.06 -8.07
N LEU A 75 -0.21 7.63 -6.84
CA LEU A 75 -0.15 6.23 -6.46
C LEU A 75 -1.49 5.58 -6.83
N PRO A 76 -1.52 4.43 -7.52
CA PRO A 76 -2.74 3.71 -7.87
C PRO A 76 -3.26 2.92 -6.66
N ALA A 77 -3.42 3.60 -5.53
CA ALA A 77 -3.86 3.04 -4.26
C ALA A 77 -5.39 2.98 -4.22
N ARG A 78 -5.96 1.77 -4.16
CA ARG A 78 -7.41 1.57 -4.02
C ARG A 78 -7.70 0.58 -2.91
N LEU A 79 -8.61 0.94 -2.01
CA LEU A 79 -9.04 0.05 -0.94
C LEU A 79 -10.40 -0.55 -1.30
N LEU A 80 -10.42 -1.85 -1.59
CA LEU A 80 -11.66 -2.59 -1.75
C LEU A 80 -12.28 -2.84 -0.37
N LEU A 81 -13.54 -2.44 -0.21
CA LEU A 81 -14.31 -2.56 1.02
C LEU A 81 -15.34 -3.70 0.90
N ALA A 82 -14.89 -4.96 0.87
CA ALA A 82 -15.69 -6.15 0.53
C ALA A 82 -16.74 -6.72 1.53
N ASN A 83 -16.83 -6.31 2.81
CA ASN A 83 -17.71 -6.99 3.79
C ASN A 83 -18.19 -6.07 4.93
N ALA A 84 -19.05 -6.53 5.86
CA ALA A 84 -19.60 -5.66 6.92
C ALA A 84 -18.56 -4.88 7.76
N ALA A 85 -17.33 -5.40 7.84
CA ALA A 85 -16.24 -4.71 8.51
C ALA A 85 -15.75 -3.46 7.75
N THR A 86 -16.11 -3.34 6.48
CA THR A 86 -15.62 -2.29 5.59
C THR A 86 -16.47 -1.02 5.67
N ALA A 87 -17.75 -1.12 6.02
CA ALA A 87 -18.55 0.04 6.42
C ALA A 87 -18.05 0.68 7.72
N ALA A 88 -17.58 -0.14 8.68
CA ALA A 88 -16.95 0.35 9.90
C ALA A 88 -15.58 0.98 9.60
N MET A 89 -14.78 0.36 8.72
CA MET A 89 -13.50 0.89 8.28
C MET A 89 -13.64 2.21 7.52
N GLN A 90 -14.59 2.32 6.59
CA GLN A 90 -14.91 3.56 5.89
C GLN A 90 -15.22 4.69 6.89
N LYS A 91 -16.17 4.47 7.80
CA LYS A 91 -16.53 5.45 8.83
C LYS A 91 -15.34 5.86 9.69
N ARG A 92 -14.42 4.93 9.98
CA ARG A 92 -13.18 5.21 10.71
C ARG A 92 -12.24 6.10 9.90
N LEU A 93 -12.00 5.78 8.62
CA LEU A 93 -11.14 6.56 7.73
C LEU A 93 -11.69 7.97 7.52
N ASP A 94 -12.99 8.10 7.26
CA ASP A 94 -13.66 9.40 7.11
C ASP A 94 -13.56 10.26 8.37
N ARG A 95 -13.72 9.64 9.55
CA ARG A 95 -13.58 10.33 10.84
C ARG A 95 -12.16 10.85 11.02
N LEU A 96 -11.15 10.02 10.74
CA LEU A 96 -9.75 10.40 10.88
C LEU A 96 -9.38 11.53 9.92
N TRP A 97 -9.86 11.46 8.68
CA TRP A 97 -9.69 12.56 7.71
C TRP A 97 -10.29 13.87 8.23
N ARG A 98 -11.53 13.86 8.74
CA ARG A 98 -12.18 15.04 9.33
C ARG A 98 -11.45 15.59 10.57
N GLN A 99 -10.67 14.76 11.26
CA GLN A 99 -9.79 15.16 12.36
C GLN A 99 -8.44 15.72 11.88
N GLY A 100 -8.27 15.92 10.58
CA GLY A 100 -7.01 16.39 9.99
C GLY A 100 -5.90 15.36 10.00
N LYS A 101 -6.24 14.06 10.10
CA LYS A 101 -5.23 13.00 10.00
C LYS A 101 -4.89 12.76 8.54
N HIS A 102 -3.58 12.70 8.29
CA HIS A 102 -3.00 12.41 6.98
C HIS A 102 -2.08 11.20 7.08
N TRP A 103 -1.81 10.60 5.93
CA TRP A 103 -0.98 9.40 5.81
C TRP A 103 0.39 9.75 5.28
N ASP A 104 1.44 9.18 5.87
CA ASP A 104 2.80 9.43 5.43
C ASP A 104 3.51 8.18 4.90
N VAL A 105 2.93 7.00 5.15
CA VAL A 105 3.40 5.71 4.62
C VAL A 105 2.20 4.81 4.33
N CYS A 106 2.26 4.08 3.21
CA CYS A 106 1.37 2.98 2.88
C CYS A 106 2.16 1.66 2.83
N PHE A 107 1.67 0.64 3.51
CA PHE A 107 2.06 -0.74 3.28
C PHE A 107 0.96 -1.44 2.49
N GLY A 108 1.31 -2.18 1.44
CA GLY A 108 0.34 -2.87 0.62
C GLY A 108 0.93 -3.86 -0.37
N TRP A 109 0.04 -4.44 -1.17
CA TRP A 109 0.37 -5.38 -2.22
C TRP A 109 0.30 -4.70 -3.59
N LEU A 110 1.41 -4.73 -4.31
CA LEU A 110 1.49 -4.28 -5.70
C LEU A 110 1.21 -5.45 -6.61
N SER A 111 0.26 -5.31 -7.53
CA SER A 111 -0.08 -6.36 -8.49
C SER A 111 -0.50 -5.76 -9.82
N LEU A 112 -0.31 -6.49 -10.91
CA LEU A 112 -0.85 -6.11 -12.20
C LEU A 112 -2.30 -6.64 -12.33
N ARG A 113 -3.26 -5.75 -12.63
CA ARG A 113 -4.63 -6.12 -12.98
C ARG A 113 -4.94 -5.63 -14.38
N GLY A 114 -5.04 -6.57 -15.32
CA GLY A 114 -5.11 -6.24 -16.75
C GLY A 114 -3.81 -5.56 -17.18
N THR A 115 -3.88 -4.29 -17.57
CA THR A 115 -2.72 -3.48 -17.96
C THR A 115 -2.33 -2.42 -16.90
N GLU A 116 -3.05 -2.35 -15.79
CA GLU A 116 -2.83 -1.36 -14.74
C GLU A 116 -2.09 -1.98 -13.55
N LEU A 117 -1.02 -1.31 -13.11
CA LEU A 117 -0.37 -1.65 -11.84
C LEU A 117 -1.22 -1.07 -10.71
N GLN A 118 -1.68 -1.91 -9.80
CA GLN A 118 -2.54 -1.52 -8.69
C GLN A 118 -1.86 -1.78 -7.36
N LEU A 119 -2.01 -0.83 -6.45
CA LEU A 119 -1.63 -0.97 -5.05
C LEU A 119 -2.89 -1.24 -4.23
N GLN A 120 -2.94 -2.40 -3.58
CA GLN A 120 -3.94 -2.74 -2.58
C GLN A 120 -3.39 -2.39 -1.19
N PRO A 121 -3.86 -1.30 -0.54
CA PRO A 121 -3.38 -0.91 0.77
C PRO A 121 -3.79 -1.93 1.84
N VAL A 122 -2.83 -2.32 2.66
CA VAL A 122 -3.02 -3.20 3.83
C VAL A 122 -2.99 -2.38 5.12
N SER A 123 -2.11 -1.37 5.19
CA SER A 123 -2.02 -0.49 6.35
C SER A 123 -1.53 0.90 5.96
N LEU A 124 -1.99 1.92 6.69
CA LEU A 124 -1.56 3.31 6.54
C LEU A 124 -0.97 3.82 7.84
N ARG A 125 0.10 4.62 7.77
CA ARG A 125 0.69 5.27 8.94
C ARG A 125 0.25 6.71 9.05
N CYS A 126 -0.23 7.12 10.23
CA CYS A 126 -0.57 8.51 10.52
C CYS A 126 0.69 9.39 10.62
N VAL A 127 0.66 10.56 9.98
CA VAL A 127 1.66 11.62 10.17
C VAL A 127 1.78 11.96 11.66
N GLY A 128 3.00 12.06 12.17
CA GLY A 128 3.31 12.59 13.51
C GLY A 128 3.01 11.66 14.70
N GLU A 129 2.21 10.61 14.51
CA GLU A 129 1.85 9.67 15.59
C GLU A 129 2.63 8.35 15.53
N GLY A 130 3.20 8.01 14.37
CA GLY A 130 3.85 6.71 14.15
C GLY A 130 2.90 5.50 14.21
N LYS A 131 1.60 5.73 14.43
CA LYS A 131 0.59 4.68 14.54
C LYS A 131 0.18 4.18 13.16
N TRP A 132 0.17 2.86 13.04
CA TRP A 132 -0.37 2.17 11.87
C TRP A 132 -1.85 1.88 12.05
N ILE A 133 -2.60 2.07 10.97
CA ILE A 133 -3.99 1.72 10.83
C ILE A 133 -4.06 0.56 9.87
N GLN A 134 -4.45 -0.59 10.40
CA GLN A 134 -4.67 -1.78 9.61
C GLN A 134 -6.02 -1.68 8.88
N LEU A 135 -5.99 -1.97 7.58
CA LEU A 135 -7.12 -1.83 6.67
C LEU A 135 -7.72 -3.17 6.27
N SER A 136 -6.90 -4.21 6.17
CA SER A 136 -7.35 -5.60 5.97
C SER A 136 -7.54 -6.31 7.31
N LEU A 137 -8.71 -6.92 7.49
CA LEU A 137 -8.99 -7.87 8.56
C LEU A 137 -8.68 -9.30 8.12
#